data_AF-A0A348XJQ1-F1
#
_entry.id   AF-A0A348XJQ1-F1
#
_cell.length_a   1.000
_cell.length_b   1.000
_cell.length_c   1.000
_cell.angle_alpha   90.00
_cell.angle_beta   90.00
_cell.angle_gamma   90.00
#
_symmetry.space_group_name_H-M   'P 1'
#
loop_
_entity.id
_entity.type
_entity.pdbx_description
1 polymer ?
#
loop_
_entity_poly.entity_id
_entity_poly.type
_entity_poly.pdbx_seq_one_letter_code
_entity_poly.pdbx_strand_id
1 'polypeptide(L)'
;MQNRLYVDVAENWASKAPREAVDWASSFPDETMRRSAVLRTTSRWAARGANDAAQAAAWLEENSTDASAYSQVAGVWARRSPEAAVNWASGLETDRLRVQGVTSAVRYWRRTNPDAAEAWLLESDLSDELKGELLK
;
A
#
# COMPACT_ATOMS: atom_id res chain seq x y z
N MET A 1 0.36 -11.19 31.11
CA MET A 1 1.31 -10.06 30.88
C MET A 1 2.27 -10.31 29.71
N GLN A 2 2.40 -11.52 29.18
CA GLN A 2 3.39 -11.88 28.14
C GLN A 2 3.07 -11.33 26.73
N ASN A 3 1.80 -11.09 26.39
CA ASN A 3 1.38 -10.59 25.08
C ASN A 3 1.78 -9.13 24.77
N ARG A 4 2.02 -8.29 25.78
CA ARG A 4 2.35 -6.87 25.56
C ARG A 4 3.79 -6.67 25.06
N LEU A 5 4.74 -7.46 25.59
CA LEU A 5 6.16 -7.36 25.23
C LEU A 5 6.45 -7.76 23.78
N TYR A 6 5.72 -8.73 23.21
CA TYR A 6 5.87 -9.09 21.79
C TYR A 6 5.35 -8.01 20.85
N VAL A 7 4.29 -7.31 21.24
CA VAL A 7 3.75 -6.18 20.47
C VAL A 7 4.71 -5.00 20.51
N ASP A 8 5.26 -4.67 21.69
CA ASP A 8 6.20 -3.54 21.84
C ASP A 8 7.52 -3.77 21.09
N VAL A 9 8.05 -5.00 21.07
CA VAL A 9 9.24 -5.34 20.28
C VAL A 9 8.96 -5.31 18.79
N ALA A 10 7.82 -5.85 18.33
CA ALA A 10 7.44 -5.80 16.92
C ALA A 10 7.20 -4.35 16.42
N GLU A 11 6.64 -3.48 17.26
CA GLU A 11 6.44 -2.06 16.94
C GLU A 11 7.74 -1.25 16.98
N ASN A 12 8.65 -1.55 17.92
CA ASN A 12 9.99 -0.95 17.99
C ASN A 12 10.90 -1.43 16.85
N TRP A 13 10.70 -2.65 16.35
CA TRP A 13 11.48 -3.18 15.23
C TRP A 13 10.95 -2.68 13.88
N ALA A 14 9.63 -2.64 13.66
CA ALA A 14 9.06 -2.03 12.45
C ALA A 14 9.34 -0.53 12.30
N SER A 15 9.62 0.18 13.40
CA SER A 15 10.06 1.58 13.40
C SER A 15 11.57 1.78 13.19
N LYS A 16 12.40 0.73 13.32
CA LYS A 16 13.86 0.81 13.13
C LYS A 16 14.40 0.05 11.92
N ALA A 17 13.73 -1.03 11.56
CA ALA A 17 14.14 -2.06 10.61
C ALA A 17 12.88 -2.62 9.91
N PRO A 18 12.16 -1.78 9.13
CA PRO A 18 10.87 -2.16 8.57
C PRO A 18 10.98 -3.27 7.50
N ARG A 19 12.12 -3.33 6.79
CA ARG A 19 12.40 -4.38 5.80
C ARG A 19 12.57 -5.72 6.50
N GLU A 20 13.38 -5.78 7.54
CA GLU A 20 13.62 -6.98 8.33
C GLU A 20 12.33 -7.47 9.00
N ALA A 21 11.47 -6.56 9.44
CA ALA A 21 10.17 -6.90 10.02
C ALA A 21 9.22 -7.56 9.01
N VAL A 22 9.19 -7.09 7.76
CA VAL A 22 8.36 -7.72 6.71
C VAL A 22 8.98 -9.03 6.21
N ASP A 23 10.31 -9.12 6.14
CA ASP A 23 11.02 -10.37 5.80
C ASP A 23 10.77 -11.47 6.85
N TRP A 24 10.73 -11.11 8.13
CA TRP A 24 10.33 -12.04 9.18
C TRP A 24 8.84 -12.41 9.11
N ALA A 25 7.97 -11.43 8.81
CA ALA A 25 6.54 -11.70 8.63
C ALA A 25 6.27 -12.65 7.45
N SER A 26 7.05 -12.56 6.38
CA SER A 26 6.95 -13.42 5.20
C SER A 26 7.49 -14.84 5.45
N SER A 27 8.27 -15.06 6.52
CA SER A 27 8.80 -16.38 6.87
C SER A 27 7.82 -17.27 7.66
N PHE A 28 6.63 -16.79 8.01
CA PHE A 28 5.67 -17.62 8.73
C PHE A 28 5.16 -18.80 7.89
N PRO A 29 5.14 -20.03 8.42
CA PRO A 29 4.71 -21.20 7.67
C PRO A 29 3.20 -21.19 7.41
N ASP A 30 2.42 -20.75 8.40
CA ASP A 30 0.97 -20.59 8.26
C ASP A 30 0.62 -19.45 7.29
N GLU A 31 -0.16 -19.76 6.26
CA GLU A 31 -0.49 -18.82 5.19
C GLU A 31 -1.35 -17.65 5.66
N THR A 32 -2.34 -17.91 6.53
CA THR A 32 -3.25 -16.87 7.01
C THR A 32 -2.51 -15.88 7.91
N MET A 33 -1.65 -16.40 8.78
CA MET A 33 -0.77 -15.63 9.66
C MET A 33 0.26 -14.83 8.86
N ARG A 34 0.93 -15.47 7.89
CA ARG A 34 1.88 -14.81 6.98
C ARG A 34 1.25 -13.64 6.25
N ARG A 35 0.11 -13.87 5.59
CA ARG A 35 -0.63 -12.84 4.85
C ARG A 35 -1.01 -11.66 5.75
N SER A 36 -1.57 -11.95 6.92
CA SER A 36 -1.97 -10.92 7.88
C SER A 36 -0.78 -10.13 8.43
N ALA A 37 0.34 -10.79 8.67
CA ALA A 37 1.57 -10.18 9.18
C ALA A 37 2.24 -9.29 8.12
N VAL A 38 2.36 -9.79 6.88
CA VAL A 38 2.90 -9.02 5.75
C VAL A 38 2.07 -7.76 5.53
N LEU A 39 0.74 -7.88 5.42
CA LEU A 39 -0.15 -6.74 5.20
C LEU A 39 0.00 -5.66 6.29
N ARG A 40 0.08 -6.05 7.56
CA ARG A 40 0.25 -5.10 8.67
C ARG A 40 1.63 -4.45 8.70
N THR A 41 2.68 -5.20 8.39
CA THR A 41 4.07 -4.70 8.44
C THR A 41 4.39 -3.79 7.28
N THR A 42 4.03 -4.15 6.04
CA THR A 42 4.21 -3.29 4.86
C THR A 42 3.44 -1.98 4.99
N SER A 43 2.24 -2.01 5.54
CA SER A 43 1.43 -0.80 5.70
C SER A 43 1.96 0.10 6.82
N ARG A 44 2.49 -0.47 7.91
CA ARG A 44 3.21 0.30 8.93
C ARG A 44 4.51 0.89 8.38
N TRP A 45 5.22 0.13 7.53
CA TRP A 45 6.39 0.64 6.83
C TRP A 45 6.01 1.86 5.99
N ALA A 46 5.03 1.71 5.09
CA ALA A 46 4.57 2.80 4.23
C ALA A 46 4.08 4.04 4.99
N ALA A 47 3.49 3.86 6.17
CA ALA A 47 2.97 4.97 6.98
C ALA A 47 4.06 5.92 7.51
N ARG A 48 5.32 5.49 7.55
CA ARG A 48 6.45 6.26 8.10
C ARG A 48 6.80 7.48 7.26
N GLY A 49 6.67 7.39 5.93
CA GLY A 49 7.03 8.47 5.03
C GLY A 49 6.92 8.05 3.56
N ALA A 50 7.01 9.03 2.65
CA ALA A 50 6.91 8.76 1.21
C ALA A 50 8.02 7.82 0.70
N ASN A 51 9.25 8.00 1.17
CA ASN A 51 10.37 7.12 0.83
C ASN A 51 10.19 5.68 1.37
N ASP A 52 9.61 5.56 2.56
CA ASP A 52 9.29 4.25 3.14
C ASP A 52 8.13 3.57 2.41
N ALA A 53 7.13 4.34 1.94
CA ALA A 53 6.05 3.82 1.12
C ALA A 53 6.54 3.29 -0.23
N ALA A 54 7.46 3.99 -0.89
CA ALA A 54 8.09 3.52 -2.12
C ALA A 54 8.88 2.21 -1.89
N GLN A 55 9.61 2.09 -0.79
CA GLN A 55 10.33 0.85 -0.48
C GLN A 55 9.38 -0.31 -0.10
N ALA A 56 8.29 -0.03 0.63
CA ALA A 56 7.26 -1.03 0.93
C ALA A 56 6.55 -1.53 -0.34
N ALA A 57 6.28 -0.62 -1.27
CA ALA A 57 5.75 -0.91 -2.59
C ALA A 57 6.69 -1.83 -3.39
N ALA A 58 7.97 -1.47 -3.50
CA ALA A 58 8.97 -2.30 -4.16
C ALA A 58 9.08 -3.71 -3.54
N TRP A 59 9.05 -3.80 -2.21
CA TRP A 59 9.05 -5.11 -1.55
C TRP A 59 7.81 -5.93 -1.90
N LEU A 60 6.63 -5.31 -2.00
CA LEU A 60 5.40 -6.01 -2.39
C LEU A 60 5.49 -6.55 -3.81
N GLU A 61 5.99 -5.77 -4.77
CA GLU A 61 6.18 -6.18 -6.17
C GLU A 61 7.08 -7.41 -6.28
N GLU A 62 8.13 -7.48 -5.48
CA GLU A 62 9.07 -8.61 -5.46
C GLU A 62 8.54 -9.84 -4.71
N ASN A 63 7.75 -9.66 -3.65
CA ASN A 63 7.51 -10.71 -2.65
C ASN A 63 6.04 -11.08 -2.44
N SER A 64 5.09 -10.39 -3.08
CA SER A 64 3.67 -10.58 -2.84
C SER A 64 2.80 -10.41 -4.08
N THR A 65 1.76 -11.24 -4.16
CA THR A 65 0.66 -11.11 -5.12
C THR A 65 -0.66 -10.77 -4.42
N ASP A 66 -0.62 -10.45 -3.12
CA ASP A 66 -1.82 -10.15 -2.34
C ASP A 66 -2.31 -8.72 -2.59
N ALA A 67 -3.32 -8.60 -3.45
CA ALA A 67 -3.95 -7.33 -3.81
C ALA A 67 -4.40 -6.49 -2.59
N SER A 68 -4.75 -7.13 -1.47
CA SER A 68 -5.11 -6.41 -0.23
C SER A 68 -3.93 -5.64 0.37
N ALA A 69 -2.70 -6.16 0.26
CA ALA A 69 -1.51 -5.47 0.73
C ALA A 69 -1.16 -4.27 -0.17
N TYR A 70 -1.29 -4.42 -1.50
CA TYR A 70 -1.09 -3.32 -2.45
C TYR A 70 -2.10 -2.19 -2.24
N SER A 71 -3.38 -2.53 -2.11
CA SER A 71 -4.46 -1.59 -1.79
C SER A 71 -4.15 -0.81 -0.50
N GLN A 72 -3.67 -1.51 0.54
CA GLN A 72 -3.36 -0.87 1.82
C GLN A 72 -2.15 0.06 1.73
N VAL A 73 -1.06 -0.36 1.08
CA VAL A 73 0.12 0.48 0.85
C VAL A 73 -0.24 1.70 0.00
N ALA A 74 -1.00 1.53 -1.09
CA ALA A 74 -1.45 2.62 -1.94
C ALA A 74 -2.26 3.67 -1.16
N GLY A 75 -3.24 3.23 -0.37
CA GLY A 75 -4.07 4.12 0.44
C GLY A 75 -3.30 4.82 1.57
N VAL A 76 -2.28 4.17 2.14
CA VAL A 76 -1.40 4.76 3.17
C VAL A 76 -0.43 5.76 2.54
N TRP A 77 0.20 5.41 1.42
CA TRP A 77 1.09 6.30 0.68
C TRP A 77 0.35 7.56 0.25
N ALA A 78 -0.89 7.41 -0.24
CA ALA A 78 -1.70 8.54 -0.69
C ALA A 78 -1.98 9.57 0.41
N ARG A 79 -1.84 9.20 1.70
CA ARG A 79 -1.96 10.14 2.81
C ARG A 79 -0.91 11.23 2.83
N ARG A 80 0.26 10.93 2.28
CA ARG A 80 1.42 11.83 2.26
C ARG A 80 1.73 12.30 0.85
N SER A 81 1.58 11.42 -0.13
CA SER A 81 1.93 11.68 -1.52
C SER A 81 0.91 10.99 -2.44
N PRO A 82 -0.30 11.56 -2.61
CA PRO A 82 -1.36 10.96 -3.40
C PRO A 82 -0.96 10.70 -4.86
N GLU A 83 -0.30 11.68 -5.50
CA GLU A 83 0.17 11.55 -6.89
C GLU A 83 1.18 10.40 -7.05
N ALA A 84 2.17 10.31 -6.15
CA ALA A 84 3.14 9.21 -6.18
C ALA A 84 2.47 7.85 -5.97
N ALA A 85 1.49 7.77 -5.07
CA ALA A 85 0.77 6.53 -4.79
C ALA A 85 -0.07 6.05 -5.98
N VAL A 86 -0.77 6.95 -6.67
CA VAL A 86 -1.56 6.57 -7.85
C VAL A 86 -0.69 6.25 -9.06
N ASN A 87 0.44 6.94 -9.25
CA ASN A 87 1.40 6.65 -10.32
C ASN A 87 2.09 5.30 -10.12
N TRP A 88 2.44 4.97 -8.88
CA TRP A 88 2.91 3.62 -8.55
C TRP A 88 1.83 2.59 -8.85
N ALA A 89 0.62 2.80 -8.33
CA ALA A 89 -0.45 1.84 -8.47
C ALA A 89 -0.89 1.64 -9.93
N SER A 90 -0.83 2.68 -10.78
CA SER A 90 -1.17 2.58 -12.21
C SER A 90 -0.14 1.79 -13.01
N GLY A 91 1.11 1.73 -12.55
CA GLY A 91 2.19 0.96 -13.18
C GLY A 91 2.21 -0.53 -12.85
N LEU A 92 1.37 -1.00 -11.93
CA LEU A 92 1.37 -2.41 -11.50
C LEU A 92 1.04 -3.36 -12.67
N GLU A 93 1.79 -4.46 -12.76
CA GLU A 93 1.78 -5.37 -13.92
C GLU A 93 0.41 -6.01 -14.17
N THR A 94 -0.27 -6.44 -13.09
CA THR A 94 -1.57 -7.11 -13.22
C THR A 94 -2.71 -6.13 -13.04
N ASP A 95 -3.74 -6.27 -13.87
CA ASP A 95 -4.92 -5.41 -13.82
C ASP A 95 -5.61 -5.44 -12.45
N ARG A 96 -5.65 -6.62 -11.80
CA ARG A 96 -6.23 -6.76 -10.46
C ARG A 96 -5.48 -5.91 -9.42
N LEU A 97 -4.14 -5.94 -9.42
CA LEU A 97 -3.34 -5.15 -8.50
C LEU A 97 -3.48 -3.66 -8.80
N ARG A 98 -3.42 -3.30 -10.09
CA ARG A 98 -3.57 -1.93 -10.58
C ARG A 98 -4.90 -1.32 -10.16
N VAL A 99 -6.02 -1.97 -10.48
CA VAL A 99 -7.37 -1.51 -10.16
C VAL A 99 -7.52 -1.31 -8.65
N GLN A 100 -7.10 -2.28 -7.82
CA GLN A 100 -7.25 -2.17 -6.36
C GLN A 100 -6.36 -1.08 -5.75
N GLY A 101 -5.11 -0.98 -6.21
CA GLY A 101 -4.17 0.05 -5.77
C GLY A 101 -4.65 1.45 -6.12
N VAL A 102 -4.95 1.69 -7.40
CA VAL A 102 -5.41 3.00 -7.91
C VAL A 102 -6.70 3.40 -7.20
N THR A 103 -7.67 2.49 -7.10
CA THR A 103 -8.94 2.77 -6.40
C THR A 103 -8.70 3.21 -4.96
N SER A 104 -7.76 2.58 -4.26
CA SER A 104 -7.48 2.89 -2.85
C SER A 104 -6.78 4.25 -2.69
N ALA A 105 -5.82 4.55 -3.56
CA ALA A 105 -5.10 5.83 -3.53
C ALA A 105 -5.98 7.00 -4.00
N VAL A 106 -6.72 6.84 -5.10
CA VAL A 106 -7.64 7.86 -5.63
C VAL A 106 -8.76 8.17 -4.65
N ARG A 107 -9.36 7.17 -3.99
CA ARG A 107 -10.39 7.43 -2.96
C ARG A 107 -9.86 8.32 -1.83
N TYR A 108 -8.61 8.14 -1.42
CA TYR A 108 -8.00 9.02 -0.44
C TYR A 108 -7.76 10.41 -1.03
N TRP A 109 -7.15 10.49 -2.22
CA TRP A 109 -6.84 11.76 -2.88
C TRP A 109 -8.09 12.61 -3.08
N ARG A 110 -9.18 12.02 -3.60
CA ARG A 110 -10.45 12.72 -3.80
C ARG A 110 -11.02 13.32 -2.52
N ARG A 111 -10.81 12.67 -1.37
CA ARG A 111 -11.26 13.19 -0.08
C ARG A 111 -10.46 14.40 0.38
N THR A 112 -9.18 14.49 0.05
CA THR A 112 -8.31 15.59 0.50
C THR A 112 -8.16 16.71 -0.52
N ASN A 113 -8.21 16.39 -1.81
CA ASN A 113 -8.12 17.33 -2.93
C ASN A 113 -8.85 16.73 -4.16
N PRO A 114 -10.18 16.90 -4.26
CA PRO A 114 -10.97 16.34 -5.34
C PRO A 114 -10.56 16.86 -6.72
N ASP A 115 -10.32 18.17 -6.85
CA ASP A 115 -9.99 18.79 -8.14
C ASP A 115 -8.68 18.23 -8.72
N ALA A 116 -7.64 18.09 -7.88
CA ALA A 116 -6.37 17.51 -8.33
C ALA A 116 -6.48 16.02 -8.65
N ALA A 117 -7.29 15.26 -7.89
CA ALA A 117 -7.53 13.85 -8.17
C ALA A 117 -8.30 13.65 -9.49
N GLU A 118 -9.27 14.52 -9.77
CA GLU A 118 -10.04 14.54 -11.02
C GLU A 118 -9.14 14.91 -12.21
N ALA A 119 -8.32 15.96 -12.09
CA ALA A 119 -7.36 16.33 -13.11
C ALA A 119 -6.41 15.17 -13.46
N TRP A 120 -5.86 14.49 -12.45
CA TRP A 120 -5.02 13.31 -12.68
C TRP A 120 -5.78 12.16 -13.35
N LEU A 121 -7.03 11.89 -12.94
CA LEU A 121 -7.84 10.83 -13.56
C LEU A 121 -8.09 11.10 -15.05
N LEU A 122 -8.37 12.35 -15.42
CA LEU A 122 -8.60 12.76 -16.80
C LEU A 122 -7.34 12.58 -17.66
N GLU A 123 -6.17 12.88 -17.12
CA GLU A 123 -4.87 12.78 -17.81
C GLU A 123 -4.25 11.38 -17.78
N SER A 124 -4.70 10.49 -16.89
CA SER A 124 -4.15 9.14 -16.73
C SER A 124 -4.41 8.22 -17.94
N ASP A 125 -3.56 7.22 -18.17
CA ASP A 125 -3.76 6.17 -19.19
C ASP A 125 -4.66 5.01 -18.74
N LEU A 126 -5.45 5.22 -17.67
CA LEU A 126 -6.39 4.20 -17.17
C LEU A 126 -7.52 3.95 -18.18
N SER A 127 -8.12 2.77 -18.13
CA SER A 127 -9.29 2.46 -18.97
C SER A 127 -10.47 3.38 -18.65
N ASP A 128 -11.27 3.69 -19.66
CA ASP A 128 -12.46 4.53 -19.52
C ASP A 128 -13.45 3.97 -18.48
N GLU A 129 -13.59 2.64 -18.42
CA GLU A 129 -14.38 1.94 -17.40
C GLU A 129 -13.91 2.31 -15.99
N LEU A 130 -12.61 2.18 -15.71
CA LEU A 130 -12.04 2.45 -14.39
C LEU A 130 -12.11 3.94 -14.04
N LYS A 131 -11.83 4.83 -15.00
CA LYS A 131 -12.02 6.27 -14.80
C LYS A 131 -13.47 6.60 -14.43
N GLY A 132 -14.42 6.03 -15.17
CA GLY A 132 -15.85 6.20 -14.93
C GLY A 132 -16.30 5.67 -13.56
N GLU A 133 -15.71 4.60 -13.05
CA GLU A 133 -15.95 4.13 -11.69
C GLU A 133 -15.39 5.06 -10.61
N LEU A 134 -14.19 5.62 -10.83
CA LEU A 134 -13.49 6.44 -9.85
C LEU A 134 -14.02 7.88 -9.75
N LEU A 135 -14.66 8.36 -10.82
CA LEU A 135 -15.29 9.69 -10.90
C LEU A 135 -16.71 9.73 -10.31
N LYS A 136 -17.36 8.58 -10.11
CA LYS A 136 -18.66 8.48 -9.40
C LYS A 136 -18.54 8.89 -7.93
#